data_AF-A0A229R9F9-F1
#
_entry.id   AF-A0A229R9F9-F1
#
_cell.length_a   1.000
_cell.length_b   1.000
_cell.length_c   1.000
_cell.angle_alpha   90.00
_cell.angle_beta   90.00
_cell.angle_gamma   90.00
#
_symmetry.space_group_name_H-M   'P 1'
#
loop_
_entity.id
_entity.type
_entity.pdbx_description
1 polymer ?
#
loop_
_entity_poly.entity_id
_entity_poly.type
_entity_poly.pdbx_seq_one_letter_code
_entity_poly.pdbx_strand_id
1 'polypeptide(L)'
;MNDNTAEPTAPAPPREVPVLVSRSSRVGHSEDPINTVTRHLPSPDTPYQCQVCRDSREWPCGPSDTALHQLENAGLRRSDFVPDYLHDRLPRPATRPPSWPRETP
;
A
#
# COMPACT_ATOMS: atom_id res chain seq x y z
N MET A 1 -47.41 23.84 -10.98
CA MET A 1 -46.82 22.49 -10.94
C MET A 1 -45.40 22.67 -11.45
N ASN A 2 -44.42 22.77 -10.55
CA ASN A 2 -43.05 23.08 -10.90
C ASN A 2 -42.21 21.86 -10.53
N ASP A 3 -41.78 21.13 -11.55
CA ASP A 3 -40.94 19.94 -11.43
C ASP A 3 -39.48 20.40 -11.29
N ASN A 4 -39.00 20.46 -10.05
CA ASN A 4 -37.58 20.68 -9.74
C ASN A 4 -36.88 19.31 -9.71
N THR A 5 -36.56 18.78 -10.89
CA THR A 5 -35.64 17.65 -10.99
C THR A 5 -34.21 18.19 -10.86
N ALA A 6 -33.68 18.17 -9.64
CA ALA A 6 -32.26 18.42 -9.39
C ALA A 6 -31.46 17.20 -9.85
N GLU A 7 -30.67 17.39 -10.91
CA GLU A 7 -29.73 16.40 -11.41
C GLU A 7 -28.65 16.11 -10.35
N PRO A 8 -28.30 14.85 -10.05
CA PRO A 8 -27.25 14.55 -9.08
C PRO A 8 -25.88 14.98 -9.65
N THR A 9 -25.31 16.05 -9.09
CA THR A 9 -23.93 16.46 -9.37
C THR A 9 -22.99 15.30 -9.03
N ALA A 10 -22.41 14.68 -10.06
CA ALA A 10 -21.38 13.67 -9.88
C ALA A 10 -20.20 14.25 -9.07
N PRO A 11 -19.66 13.53 -8.08
CA PRO A 11 -18.53 14.01 -7.29
C PRO A 11 -17.32 14.27 -8.21
N ALA A 12 -16.70 15.43 -8.06
CA ALA A 12 -15.50 15.78 -8.80
C ALA A 12 -14.39 14.75 -8.54
N PRO A 13 -13.62 14.34 -9.56
CA PRO A 13 -12.53 13.39 -9.37
C PRO A 13 -11.47 13.98 -8.41
N PRO A 14 -10.79 13.13 -7.63
CA PRO A 14 -9.74 13.57 -6.72
C PRO A 14 -8.63 14.33 -7.46
N ARG A 15 -8.07 15.37 -6.83
CA ARG A 15 -6.96 16.14 -7.38
C ARG A 15 -5.67 15.34 -7.28
N GLU A 16 -5.05 15.03 -8.41
CA GLU A 16 -3.73 14.40 -8.47
C GLU A 16 -2.63 15.47 -8.49
N VAL A 17 -1.59 15.29 -7.67
CA VAL A 17 -0.43 16.20 -7.60
C VAL A 17 0.85 15.40 -7.87
N PRO A 18 1.55 15.61 -8.98
CA PRO A 18 2.79 14.90 -9.27
C PRO A 18 3.92 15.41 -8.37
N VAL A 19 4.63 14.50 -7.72
CA VAL A 19 5.81 14.81 -6.88
C VAL A 19 7.06 14.24 -7.54
N LEU A 20 8.04 15.10 -7.82
CA LEU A 20 9.34 14.69 -8.38
C LEU A 20 10.28 14.27 -7.25
N VAL A 21 10.79 13.05 -7.34
CA VAL A 21 11.68 12.47 -6.33
C VAL A 21 13.00 12.06 -7.01
N SER A 22 14.13 12.44 -6.41
CA SER A 22 15.44 11.98 -6.91
C SER A 22 15.56 10.48 -6.77
N ARG A 23 16.01 9.79 -7.84
CA ARG A 23 16.30 8.34 -7.82
C ARG A 23 17.31 7.92 -6.75
N SER A 24 18.21 8.82 -6.35
CA SER A 24 19.20 8.56 -5.30
C SER A 24 18.67 8.75 -3.86
N SER A 25 17.44 9.23 -3.69
CA SER A 25 16.82 9.35 -2.38
C SER A 25 16.26 8.00 -1.91
N ARG A 26 16.05 7.82 -0.60
CA ARG A 26 15.42 6.60 -0.06
C ARG A 26 14.08 6.28 -0.71
N VAL A 27 13.28 7.33 -0.98
CA VAL A 27 12.00 7.22 -1.69
C VAL A 27 12.22 6.88 -3.18
N GLY A 28 13.24 7.45 -3.82
CA GLY A 28 13.61 7.12 -5.21
C GLY A 28 14.05 5.67 -5.39
N HIS A 29 14.75 5.10 -4.42
CA HIS A 29 15.07 3.67 -4.38
C HIS A 29 13.86 2.76 -4.12
N SER A 30 12.71 3.35 -3.75
CA SER A 30 11.47 2.62 -3.50
C SER A 30 10.61 2.44 -4.76
N GLU A 31 11.03 2.94 -5.93
CA GLU A 31 10.29 2.80 -7.20
C GLU A 31 9.98 1.32 -7.52
N ASP A 32 10.98 0.44 -7.43
CA ASP A 32 10.81 -1.00 -7.67
C ASP A 32 9.90 -1.68 -6.63
N PRO A 33 10.06 -1.44 -5.31
CA PRO A 33 9.11 -1.90 -4.30
C PRO A 33 7.67 -1.42 -4.54
N ILE A 34 7.46 -0.13 -4.86
CA ILE A 34 6.12 0.43 -5.13
C ILE A 34 5.50 -0.27 -6.34
N ASN A 35 6.24 -0.39 -7.44
CA ASN A 35 5.78 -1.09 -8.65
C ASN A 35 5.47 -2.57 -8.37
N THR A 36 6.23 -3.20 -7.48
CA THR A 36 6.01 -4.60 -7.09
C THR A 36 4.73 -4.75 -6.26
N VAL A 37 4.49 -3.90 -5.25
CA VAL A 37 3.25 -3.94 -4.45
C VAL A 37 2.03 -3.69 -5.34
N THR A 38 2.04 -2.61 -6.11
CA THR A 38 0.91 -2.20 -6.95
C THR A 38 0.56 -3.26 -8.00
N ARG A 39 1.57 -3.85 -8.65
CA ARG A 39 1.34 -4.91 -9.63
C ARG A 39 0.71 -6.16 -8.98
N HIS A 40 1.11 -6.48 -7.75
CA HIS A 40 0.66 -7.69 -7.07
C HIS A 40 -0.63 -7.51 -6.25
N LEU A 41 -1.25 -6.32 -6.27
CA LEU A 41 -2.53 -6.09 -5.59
C LEU A 41 -3.62 -7.02 -6.13
N PRO A 42 -4.44 -7.61 -5.24
CA PRO A 42 -5.57 -8.43 -5.63
C PRO A 42 -6.72 -7.55 -6.14
N SER A 43 -7.54 -8.09 -7.04
CA SER A 43 -8.80 -7.44 -7.44
C SER A 43 -9.77 -7.38 -6.26
N PRO A 44 -10.64 -6.35 -6.18
CA PRO A 44 -11.71 -6.29 -5.19
C PRO A 44 -12.61 -7.54 -5.16
N ASP A 45 -12.82 -8.20 -6.30
CA ASP A 45 -13.66 -9.41 -6.40
C ASP A 45 -12.97 -10.66 -5.83
N THR A 46 -11.64 -10.67 -5.84
CA THR A 46 -10.82 -11.80 -5.34
C THR A 46 -9.72 -11.28 -4.42
N PRO A 47 -10.08 -10.66 -3.27
CA PRO A 47 -9.12 -9.94 -2.44
C PRO A 47 -8.07 -10.87 -1.82
N TYR A 48 -8.27 -12.19 -1.89
CA TYR A 48 -7.37 -13.25 -1.41
C TYR A 48 -6.33 -13.70 -2.41
N GLN A 49 -6.41 -13.31 -3.68
CA GLN A 49 -5.56 -13.90 -4.71
C GLN A 49 -4.69 -12.87 -5.40
N CYS A 50 -3.38 -13.13 -5.40
CA CYS A 50 -2.48 -12.39 -6.26
C CYS A 50 -2.67 -12.83 -7.72
N GLN A 51 -3.08 -11.90 -8.59
CA GLN A 51 -3.38 -12.20 -9.99
C GLN A 51 -2.12 -12.36 -10.87
N VAL A 52 -0.97 -11.89 -10.39
CA VAL A 52 0.31 -11.92 -11.12
C VAL A 52 1.03 -13.24 -10.92
N CYS A 53 0.96 -13.78 -9.70
CA CYS A 53 1.55 -15.07 -9.41
C CYS A 53 0.69 -16.12 -10.10
N ARG A 54 1.24 -16.75 -11.15
CA ARG A 54 0.56 -17.70 -12.07
C ARG A 54 -0.21 -18.87 -11.41
N ASP A 55 -0.19 -19.04 -10.10
CA ASP A 55 -0.90 -20.09 -9.36
C ASP A 55 -1.35 -19.64 -7.96
N SER A 56 -2.56 -19.08 -7.86
CA SER A 56 -3.39 -19.04 -6.63
C SER A 56 -2.66 -18.69 -5.31
N ARG A 57 -1.64 -17.83 -5.36
CA ARG A 57 -0.92 -17.47 -4.13
C ARG A 57 -1.77 -16.49 -3.35
N GLU A 58 -1.97 -16.80 -2.08
CA GLU A 58 -2.67 -15.91 -1.16
C GLU A 58 -1.94 -14.57 -1.12
N TRP A 59 -2.71 -13.49 -1.18
CA TRP A 59 -2.15 -12.15 -0.97
C TRP A 59 -2.08 -11.84 0.54
N PRO A 60 -0.94 -11.35 1.07
CA PRO A 60 0.26 -10.94 0.34
C PRO A 60 1.15 -12.11 -0.09
N CYS A 61 1.44 -12.19 -1.39
CA CYS A 61 2.40 -13.17 -1.91
C CYS A 61 3.84 -12.73 -1.60
N GLY A 62 4.78 -13.67 -1.54
CA GLY A 62 6.19 -13.40 -1.18
C GLY A 62 6.82 -12.15 -1.81
N PRO A 63 6.72 -11.90 -3.14
CA PRO A 63 7.22 -10.67 -3.74
C PRO A 63 6.58 -9.39 -3.19
N SER A 64 5.24 -9.39 -3.05
CA SER A 64 4.50 -8.26 -2.49
C SER A 64 4.83 -8.04 -1.03
N ASP A 65 4.93 -9.09 -0.22
CA ASP A 65 5.29 -9.01 1.20
C ASP A 65 6.73 -8.46 1.37
N THR A 66 7.67 -8.94 0.57
CA THR A 66 9.06 -8.44 0.57
C THR A 66 9.11 -6.96 0.20
N ALA A 67 8.36 -6.54 -0.83
CA ALA A 67 8.29 -5.14 -1.23
C ALA A 67 7.66 -4.26 -0.15
N LEU A 68 6.59 -4.73 0.52
CA LEU A 68 5.97 -4.03 1.65
C LEU A 68 6.96 -3.83 2.81
N HIS A 69 7.80 -4.82 3.11
CA HIS A 69 8.87 -4.69 4.11
C HIS A 69 9.95 -3.69 3.68
N GLN A 70 10.31 -3.65 2.40
CA GLN A 70 11.28 -2.68 1.88
C GLN A 70 10.75 -1.24 2.00
N LEU A 71 9.46 -1.02 1.74
CA LEU A 71 8.80 0.27 1.96
C LEU A 71 8.80 0.67 3.44
N GLU A 72 8.50 -0.26 4.34
CA GLU A 72 8.54 -0.01 5.78
C GLU A 72 9.96 0.34 6.26
N ASN A 73 10.98 -0.37 5.78
CA ASN A 73 12.39 -0.08 6.07
C ASN A 73 12.85 1.28 5.50
N ALA A 74 12.21 1.76 4.43
CA ALA A 74 12.42 3.11 3.91
C ALA A 74 11.70 4.20 4.72
N GLY A 75 10.91 3.83 5.74
CA GLY A 75 10.14 4.73 6.58
C GLY A 75 8.77 5.10 6.00
N LEU A 76 8.32 4.40 4.97
CA LEU A 76 7.02 4.60 4.33
C LEU A 76 5.95 3.70 4.98
N ARG A 77 4.71 4.18 5.05
CA ARG A 77 3.62 3.38 5.62
C ARG A 77 3.07 2.44 4.55
N ARG A 78 2.95 1.15 4.90
CA ARG A 78 2.37 0.12 4.02
C ARG A 78 0.94 0.45 3.57
N SER A 79 0.15 1.07 4.45
CA SER A 79 -1.22 1.52 4.18
C SER A 79 -1.34 2.53 3.03
N ASP A 80 -0.28 3.28 2.74
CA ASP A 80 -0.32 4.32 1.70
C ASP A 80 -0.25 3.71 0.28
N PHE A 81 0.14 2.43 0.17
CA PHE A 81 0.32 1.71 -1.09
C PHE A 81 -0.65 0.54 -1.26
N VAL A 82 -1.53 0.34 -0.29
CA VAL A 82 -2.45 -0.78 -0.22
C VAL A 82 -3.86 -0.23 -0.04
N PRO A 83 -4.83 -0.63 -0.88
CA PRO A 83 -6.22 -0.23 -0.70
C PRO A 83 -6.79 -0.59 0.68
N ASP A 84 -7.69 0.24 1.21
CA ASP A 84 -8.27 0.10 2.55
C ASP A 84 -8.89 -1.28 2.80
N TYR A 85 -9.56 -1.86 1.79
CA TYR A 85 -10.20 -3.19 1.90
C TYR A 85 -9.21 -4.34 2.14
N LEU A 86 -7.90 -4.08 2.04
CA LEU A 86 -6.83 -5.05 2.30
C LEU A 86 -6.02 -4.74 3.56
N HIS A 87 -6.28 -3.62 4.24
CA HIS A 87 -5.51 -3.22 5.42
C HIS A 87 -5.57 -4.25 6.55
N ASP A 88 -6.73 -4.90 6.74
CA ASP A 88 -6.93 -5.94 7.75
C ASP A 88 -6.01 -7.16 7.56
N ARG A 89 -5.44 -7.32 6.37
CA ARG A 89 -4.54 -8.44 6.04
C ARG A 89 -3.08 -8.10 6.10
N LEU A 90 -2.75 -6.82 6.20
CA LEU A 90 -1.37 -6.44 6.42
C LEU A 90 -0.94 -6.99 7.78
N PRO A 91 0.18 -7.73 7.86
CA PRO A 91 0.68 -8.18 9.15
C PRO A 91 0.88 -6.94 10.02
N ARG A 92 0.40 -6.98 11.27
CA ARG A 92 0.56 -5.85 12.19
C ARG A 92 2.02 -5.45 12.22
N PRO A 93 2.35 -4.14 12.15
CA PRO A 93 3.73 -3.69 12.25
C PRO A 93 4.35 -4.34 13.48
N ALA A 94 5.49 -5.01 13.28
CA ALA A 94 6.21 -5.61 14.37
C ALA A 94 6.49 -4.48 15.35
N THR A 95 5.90 -4.55 16.55
CA THR A 95 6.21 -3.62 17.63
C THR A 95 7.70 -3.77 17.89
N ARG A 96 8.51 -2.86 17.35
CA ARG A 96 9.95 -2.86 17.58
C ARG A 96 10.12 -2.83 19.10
N PRO A 97 10.70 -3.88 19.72
CA PRO A 97 10.87 -3.88 21.16
C PRO A 97 11.69 -2.64 21.51
N PRO A 98 11.31 -1.90 22.56
CA PRO A 98 12.02 -0.68 22.92
C PRO A 98 13.46 -1.04 23.24
N SER A 99 14.39 -0.46 22.47
CA SER A 99 15.83 -0.59 22.68
C SER A 99 16.23 0.29 23.86
N TRP A 100 15.82 -0.08 25.07
CA TRP A 100 16.39 0.53 26.27
C TRP A 100 17.79 -0.06 26.46
N PRO A 101 18.83 0.77 26.70
CA PRO A 101 20.13 0.26 27.10
C PRO A 101 19.94 -0.50 28.41
N ARG A 102 20.31 -1.78 28.39
CA ARG A 102 20.35 -2.60 29.60
C ARG A 102 21.59 -2.16 30.38
N GLU A 103 21.45 -1.10 31.17
CA GLU A 103 22.45 -0.77 32.18
C GLU A 103 22.52 -1.98 33.12
N THR A 104 23.67 -2.64 33.09
CA THR A 104 23.95 -3.83 33.90
C THR A 104 24.69 -3.34 35.14
N PRO A 105 24.26 -3.70 36.36
CA PRO A 105 24.93 -3.31 37.60
C PRO A 105 26.31 -3.96 37.75
#